data_AF-A0A2G9H4U7-F1
#
_entry.id   AF-A0A2G9H4U7-F1
#
_cell.length_a   1.000
_cell.length_b   1.000
_cell.length_c   1.000
_cell.angle_alpha   90.00
_cell.angle_beta   90.00
_cell.angle_gamma   90.00
#
_symmetry.space_group_name_H-M   'P 1'
#
loop_
_entity.id
_entity.type
_entity.pdbx_description
1 polymer ?
#
loop_
_entity_poly.entity_id
_entity_poly.type
_entity_poly.pdbx_seq_one_letter_code
_entity_poly.pdbx_strand_id
1 'polypeptide(L)'
;MTVAGLYRRALPSPPAIDFSSPEGKKLFTEALHNGTMEGFFKLISYFQTQSEPAFCGLATLAMVLNALAIDPCRKWKGNWLLTKHIYR
;
A
#
# COMPACT_ATOMS: atom_id res chain seq x y z
N MET A 1 -9.05 -30.80 13.73
CA MET A 1 -7.75 -30.11 13.71
C MET A 1 -8.02 -28.62 13.73
N THR A 2 -7.65 -27.91 14.79
CA THR A 2 -7.73 -26.44 14.82
C THR A 2 -6.62 -25.88 13.95
N VAL A 3 -6.97 -25.21 12.86
CA VAL A 3 -5.99 -24.50 12.04
C VAL A 3 -5.43 -23.38 12.89
N ALA A 4 -4.14 -23.45 13.24
CA ALA A 4 -3.45 -22.35 13.91
C ALA A 4 -3.57 -21.09 13.05
N GLY A 5 -4.07 -20.00 13.62
CA GLY A 5 -4.23 -18.73 12.93
C GLY A 5 -2.96 -18.26 12.22
N LEU A 6 -3.12 -17.57 11.09
CA LEU A 6 -2.02 -16.98 10.31
C LEU A 6 -1.61 -15.58 10.81
N TYR A 7 -2.19 -15.12 11.92
CA TYR A 7 -2.02 -13.76 12.42
C TYR A 7 -0.66 -13.58 13.13
N ARG A 8 0.07 -12.52 12.76
CA ARG A 8 1.36 -12.09 13.36
C ARG A 8 2.46 -13.16 13.40
N ARG A 9 2.54 -14.02 12.37
CA ARG A 9 3.71 -14.88 12.19
C ARG A 9 4.94 -14.03 11.86
N ALA A 10 6.08 -14.36 12.46
CA ALA A 10 7.34 -13.72 12.11
C ALA A 10 7.64 -14.00 10.63
N LEU A 11 8.06 -12.96 9.91
CA LEU A 11 8.55 -13.11 8.55
C LEU A 11 9.87 -13.91 8.58
N PRO A 12 10.14 -14.77 7.58
CA PRO A 12 11.43 -15.42 7.46
C PRO A 12 12.51 -14.35 7.27
N SER A 13 13.34 -14.18 8.30
CA SER A 13 14.48 -13.27 8.33
C SER A 13 15.75 -14.08 8.61
N PRO A 14 16.79 -13.97 7.78
CA PRO A 14 16.89 -13.20 6.53
C PRO A 14 16.09 -13.82 5.34
N PRO A 15 15.74 -13.04 4.28
CA PRO A 15 16.17 -11.67 4.01
C PRO A 15 15.14 -10.58 4.38
N ALA A 16 14.00 -10.93 4.98
CA ALA A 16 12.99 -9.92 5.32
C ALA A 16 13.46 -8.99 6.46
N ILE A 17 13.35 -7.68 6.26
CA ILE A 17 13.61 -6.63 7.25
C ILE A 17 12.30 -5.87 7.46
N ASP A 18 11.90 -5.71 8.72
CA ASP A 18 10.70 -4.92 9.05
C ASP A 18 10.92 -3.46 8.65
N PHE A 19 9.99 -2.92 7.86
CA PHE A 19 9.98 -1.52 7.41
C PHE A 19 10.06 -0.53 8.58
N SER A 20 9.43 -0.84 9.71
CA SER A 20 9.38 0.06 10.87
C SER A 20 10.62 -0.01 11.78
N SER A 21 11.50 -0.98 11.55
CA SER A 21 12.74 -1.18 12.31
C SER A 21 13.78 -0.07 12.04
N PRO A 22 14.79 0.10 12.91
CA PRO A 22 15.89 1.03 12.64
C PRO A 22 16.60 0.76 11.32
N GLU A 23 16.80 -0.51 10.97
CA GLU A 23 17.44 -0.92 9.71
C GLU A 23 16.55 -0.65 8.50
N GLY A 24 15.25 -0.94 8.59
CA GLY A 24 14.27 -0.63 7.53
C GLY A 24 14.20 0.87 7.24
N LYS A 25 14.20 1.70 8.28
CA LYS A 25 14.25 3.17 8.14
C LYS A 25 15.54 3.65 7.49
N LYS A 26 16.68 3.03 7.82
CA LYS A 26 17.97 3.34 7.20
C LYS A 26 17.93 3.04 5.69
N LEU A 27 17.51 1.84 5.31
CA LEU A 27 17.37 1.44 3.91
C LEU A 27 16.43 2.35 3.12
N PHE A 28 15.29 2.71 3.72
CA PHE A 28 14.36 3.65 3.10
C PHE A 28 14.99 5.03 2.88
N THR A 29 15.72 5.54 3.87
CA THR A 29 16.41 6.84 3.79
C THR A 29 17.49 6.83 2.71
N GLU A 30 18.26 5.74 2.61
CA GLU A 30 19.26 5.56 1.55
C GLU A 30 18.61 5.53 0.15
N ALA A 31 17.54 4.76 -0.03
CA ALA A 31 16.80 4.71 -1.29
C ALA A 31 16.17 6.05 -1.65
N LEU A 32 15.68 6.80 -0.65
CA LEU A 32 15.15 8.14 -0.82
C LEU A 32 16.23 9.12 -1.28
N HIS A 33 17.39 9.14 -0.64
CA HIS A 33 18.53 9.97 -1.08
C HIS A 33 19.03 9.58 -2.48
N ASN A 34 18.93 8.32 -2.86
CA ASN A 34 19.28 7.83 -4.20
C ASN A 34 18.19 8.11 -5.26
N GLY A 35 17.06 8.72 -4.89
CA GLY A 35 15.97 9.08 -5.81
C GLY A 35 15.11 7.91 -6.29
N THR A 36 15.30 6.69 -5.76
CA THR A 36 14.54 5.49 -6.19
C THR A 36 13.22 5.31 -5.42
N MET A 37 12.97 6.13 -4.40
CA MET A 37 11.82 6.00 -3.51
C MET A 37 10.74 7.08 -3.70
N GLU A 38 10.87 7.98 -4.68
CA GLU A 38 9.91 9.07 -4.91
C GLU A 38 8.45 8.61 -5.12
N GLY A 39 8.27 7.43 -5.75
CA GLY A 39 6.94 6.84 -5.95
C GLY A 39 6.21 6.47 -4.66
N PHE A 40 6.94 6.26 -3.55
CA PHE A 40 6.37 5.90 -2.26
C PHE A 40 5.39 6.97 -1.76
N PHE A 41 5.73 8.25 -1.90
CA PHE A 41 4.89 9.35 -1.39
C PHE A 41 3.52 9.40 -2.06
N LYS A 42 3.44 9.07 -3.35
CA LYS A 42 2.15 8.99 -4.05
C LYS A 42 1.33 7.78 -3.59
N LEU A 43 1.98 6.64 -3.41
CA LEU A 43 1.31 5.39 -3.02
C LEU A 43 0.82 5.41 -1.57
N ILE A 44 1.63 5.95 -0.65
CA ILE A 44 1.32 5.93 0.79
C ILE A 44 0.08 6.76 1.13
N SER A 45 -0.18 7.86 0.40
CA SER A 45 -1.39 8.67 0.56
C SER A 45 -2.70 7.90 0.28
N TYR A 46 -2.62 6.77 -0.42
CA TYR A 46 -3.77 5.92 -0.74
C TYR A 46 -3.71 4.54 -0.07
N PHE A 47 -2.75 4.31 0.84
CA PHE A 47 -2.58 3.01 1.49
C PHE A 47 -3.85 2.56 2.20
N GLN A 48 -4.23 1.30 1.94
CA GLN A 48 -5.44 0.69 2.50
C GLN A 48 -5.20 -0.77 2.84
N THR A 49 -5.84 -1.23 3.91
CA THR A 49 -5.91 -2.65 4.23
C THR A 49 -6.91 -3.33 3.30
N GLN A 50 -6.56 -4.52 2.78
CA GLN A 50 -7.51 -5.35 2.03
C GLN A 50 -8.74 -5.68 2.88
N SER A 51 -9.94 -5.54 2.31
CA SER A 51 -11.19 -5.76 3.05
C SER A 51 -11.48 -7.24 3.32
N GLU A 52 -10.91 -8.15 2.51
CA GLU A 52 -11.07 -9.60 2.57
C GLU A 52 -9.72 -10.27 2.26
N PRO A 53 -9.38 -11.44 2.82
CA PRO A 53 -8.11 -12.15 2.55
C PRO A 53 -7.79 -12.40 1.08
N ALA A 54 -8.80 -12.54 0.21
CA ALA A 54 -8.60 -12.74 -1.23
C ALA A 54 -8.43 -11.45 -2.06
N PHE A 55 -8.54 -10.25 -1.45
CA PHE A 55 -8.67 -8.98 -2.17
C PHE A 55 -7.38 -8.15 -2.25
N CYS A 56 -6.21 -8.76 -2.06
CA CYS A 56 -4.93 -8.05 -2.13
C CYS A 56 -4.72 -7.35 -3.49
N GLY A 57 -5.12 -8.00 -4.60
CA GLY A 57 -5.03 -7.43 -5.94
C GLY A 57 -5.94 -6.22 -6.14
N LEU A 58 -7.16 -6.26 -5.59
CA LEU A 58 -8.12 -5.15 -5.68
C LEU A 58 -7.66 -3.94 -4.86
N ALA A 59 -7.14 -4.16 -3.65
CA ALA A 59 -6.58 -3.10 -2.82
C ALA A 59 -5.38 -2.43 -3.51
N THR A 60 -4.48 -3.24 -4.09
CA THR A 60 -3.31 -2.75 -4.85
C THR A 60 -3.74 -1.95 -6.08
N LEU A 61 -4.70 -2.45 -6.87
CA LEU A 61 -5.19 -1.76 -8.05
C LEU A 61 -5.80 -0.40 -7.69
N ALA A 62 -6.63 -0.34 -6.67
CA ALA A 62 -7.22 0.92 -6.21
C ALA A 62 -6.16 1.91 -5.71
N MET A 63 -5.12 1.45 -4.98
CA MET A 63 -3.99 2.31 -4.60
C MET A 63 -3.27 2.91 -5.80
N VAL A 64 -2.94 2.07 -6.80
CA VAL A 64 -2.19 2.49 -7.99
C VAL A 64 -3.02 3.42 -8.87
N LEU A 65 -4.30 3.11 -9.12
CA LEU A 65 -5.18 3.98 -9.91
C LEU A 65 -5.37 5.35 -9.26
N ASN A 66 -5.52 5.39 -7.94
CA ASN A 66 -5.60 6.66 -7.20
C ASN A 66 -4.29 7.45 -7.25
N ALA A 67 -3.14 6.77 -7.10
CA ALA A 67 -1.82 7.39 -7.19
C ALA A 67 -1.53 7.96 -8.59
N LEU A 68 -2.10 7.36 -9.63
CA LEU A 68 -2.03 7.82 -11.03
C LEU A 68 -3.15 8.80 -11.40
N ALA A 69 -4.06 9.12 -10.48
CA ALA A 69 -5.23 9.95 -10.72
C ALA A 69 -6.10 9.49 -11.91
N ILE A 70 -6.23 8.18 -12.09
CA ILE A 70 -7.04 7.57 -13.17
C ILE A 70 -8.47 7.41 -12.69
N ASP A 71 -9.40 8.16 -13.28
CA ASP A 71 -10.83 7.97 -13.07
C ASP A 71 -11.31 6.71 -13.82
N PRO A 72 -11.89 5.70 -13.14
CA PRO A 72 -12.51 4.56 -13.80
C PRO A 72 -13.82 4.93 -14.54
N CYS A 73 -14.21 6.21 -14.59
CA CYS A 73 -15.44 6.73 -15.18
C CYS A 73 -16.69 6.04 -14.63
N ARG A 74 -16.62 5.61 -13.35
CA ARG A 74 -17.67 4.86 -12.67
C ARG A 74 -18.03 5.55 -11.37
N LYS A 75 -19.31 5.92 -11.23
CA LYS A 75 -19.83 6.50 -9.98
C LYS A 75 -19.69 5.48 -8.85
N TRP A 76 -19.15 5.93 -7.71
CA TRP A 76 -18.98 5.10 -6.52
C TRP A 76 -19.72 5.74 -5.34
N LYS A 77 -20.77 5.08 -4.82
CA LYS A 77 -21.64 5.58 -3.73
C LYS A 77 -22.12 7.04 -3.93
N GLY A 78 -23.13 7.26 -4.78
CA GLY A 78 -23.66 8.59 -5.05
C GLY A 78 -22.80 9.38 -6.06
N ASN A 79 -22.52 10.65 -5.78
CA ASN A 79 -21.71 11.52 -6.66
C ASN A 79 -20.19 11.41 -6.42
N TRP A 80 -19.75 10.51 -5.54
CA TRP A 80 -18.34 10.31 -5.27
C TRP A 80 -17.69 9.45 -6.37
N LEU A 81 -16.46 9.78 -6.76
CA LEU A 81 -15.62 8.93 -7.60
C LEU A 81 -14.68 8.13 -6.69
N LEU A 82 -14.21 6.97 -7.17
CA LEU A 82 -13.24 6.15 -6.45
C LEU A 82 -11.90 6.91 -6.27
N THR A 83 -11.56 7.76 -7.24
CA THR A 83 -10.49 8.73 -7.14
C THR A 83 -10.86 9.79 -6.11
N LYS A 84 -10.21 9.75 -4.95
CA LYS A 84 -10.07 10.93 -4.10
C LYS A 84 -9.28 11.96 -4.93
N HIS A 85 -9.96 12.86 -5.61
CA HIS A 85 -9.31 14.03 -6.18
C HIS A 85 -8.76 14.87 -5.02
N ILE A 86 -7.51 14.62 -4.63
CA ILE A 86 -6.73 15.51 -3.77
C ILE A 86 -6.20 16.64 -4.67
N TYR A 87 -7.11 17.46 -5.18
CA TYR A 87 -6.79 18.79 -5.68
C TYR A 87 -7.77 19.75 -5.02
N ARG A 88 -7.40 20.17 -3.82
CA ARG A 88 -7.74 21.48 -3.24
C ARG A 88 -6.49 22.03 -2.60
#